data_AF-A0A0F9B9I9-F1
#
_entry.id   AF-A0A0F9B9I9-F1
#
_cell.length_a   1.000
_cell.length_b   1.000
_cell.length_c   1.000
_cell.angle_alpha   90.00
_cell.angle_beta   90.00
_cell.angle_gamma   90.00
#
_symmetry.space_group_name_H-M   'P 1'
#
loop_
_entity.id
_entity.type
_entity.pdbx_description
1 polymer ?
#
loop_
_entity_poly.entity_id
_entity_poly.type
_entity_poly.pdbx_seq_one_letter_code
_entity_poly.pdbx_strand_id
1 'polypeptide(L)'
;MGGKENVRGILLQTIICVLDLFNKENDWIHVSLEPDINAEKVDILWDYIDGKKKVVQVKSKQTSIRMSLADNWATQLENDYMADSYELILIGPCEPQLTKKKSIGKVFLKIKNLDIDNLLHTASFSLGLYLERRGMHPFSSDVKITIIEALITILSLCFSSAYNSSFLSF
;
A
#
# COMPACT_ATOMS: atom_id res chain seq x y z
N MET A 1 11.70 -0.94 -20.26
CA MET A 1 12.19 -0.14 -19.11
C MET A 1 11.38 -0.61 -17.90
N GLY A 2 11.94 -1.10 -16.79
CA GLY A 2 10.99 -1.52 -15.74
C GLY A 2 11.49 -2.19 -14.47
N GLY A 3 12.69 -2.79 -14.41
CA GLY A 3 13.08 -3.59 -13.24
C GLY A 3 13.11 -2.80 -11.91
N LYS A 4 13.84 -1.67 -11.87
CA LYS A 4 13.98 -0.87 -10.63
C LYS A 4 12.68 -0.18 -10.18
N GLU A 5 11.87 0.27 -11.14
CA GLU A 5 10.59 0.92 -10.82
C GLU A 5 9.56 -0.10 -10.32
N ASN A 6 9.57 -1.32 -10.88
CA ASN A 6 8.71 -2.41 -10.44
C ASN A 6 9.06 -2.87 -9.02
N VAL A 7 10.36 -3.08 -8.72
CA VAL A 7 10.82 -3.44 -7.38
C VAL A 7 10.44 -2.39 -6.33
N ARG A 8 10.56 -1.09 -6.67
CA ARG A 8 10.12 -0.01 -5.78
C ARG A 8 8.60 -0.04 -5.55
N GLY A 9 7.82 -0.33 -6.60
CA GLY A 9 6.37 -0.47 -6.51
C GLY A 9 5.97 -1.53 -5.47
N ILE A 10 6.48 -2.75 -5.64
CA ILE A 10 6.25 -3.89 -4.74
C ILE A 10 6.63 -3.54 -3.30
N LEU A 11 7.81 -2.94 -3.10
CA LEU A 11 8.28 -2.53 -1.78
C LEU A 11 7.32 -1.54 -1.12
N LEU A 12 6.92 -0.49 -1.84
CA LEU A 12 6.04 0.55 -1.29
C LEU A 12 4.64 0.00 -1.01
N GLN A 13 4.07 -0.79 -1.92
CA GLN A 13 2.80 -1.49 -1.71
C GLN A 13 2.84 -2.36 -0.44
N THR A 14 3.92 -3.12 -0.25
CA THR A 14 4.14 -3.95 0.94
C THR A 14 4.25 -3.12 2.21
N ILE A 15 5.02 -2.03 2.19
CA ILE A 15 5.13 -1.09 3.30
C ILE A 15 3.76 -0.50 3.67
N ILE A 16 2.93 -0.15 2.69
CA ILE A 16 1.58 0.34 2.94
C ILE A 16 0.74 -0.70 3.67
N CYS A 17 0.77 -1.97 3.24
CA CYS A 17 0.07 -3.05 3.93
C CYS A 17 0.54 -3.20 5.38
N VAL A 18 1.85 -3.18 5.63
CA VAL A 18 2.42 -3.28 6.97
C VAL A 18 2.02 -2.09 7.86
N LEU A 19 1.97 -0.87 7.30
CA LEU A 19 1.51 0.30 8.03
C LEU A 19 0.03 0.19 8.41
N ASP A 20 -0.81 -0.33 7.51
CA ASP A 20 -2.24 -0.51 7.77
C ASP A 20 -2.51 -1.63 8.78
N LEU A 21 -1.69 -2.70 8.80
CA LEU A 21 -1.77 -3.80 9.76
C LEU A 21 -1.72 -3.34 11.22
N PHE A 22 -0.94 -2.30 11.52
CA PHE A 22 -0.79 -1.78 12.89
C PHE A 22 -1.77 -0.67 13.24
N ASN A 23 -2.62 -0.27 12.31
CA ASN A 23 -3.65 0.73 12.55
C ASN A 23 -4.66 0.22 13.60
N LYS A 24 -5.07 1.09 14.52
CA LYS A 24 -6.07 0.75 15.56
C LYS A 24 -7.47 0.62 14.99
N GLU A 25 -7.74 1.32 13.90
CA GLU A 25 -9.05 1.43 13.28
C GLU A 25 -9.24 0.39 12.17
N ASN A 26 -8.33 -0.57 12.03
CA ASN A 26 -8.52 -1.64 11.05
C ASN A 26 -9.52 -2.68 11.57
N ASP A 27 -10.50 -2.99 10.73
CA ASP A 27 -11.54 -3.99 10.93
C ASP A 27 -11.67 -4.94 9.73
N TRP A 28 -10.69 -4.87 8.81
CA TRP A 28 -10.56 -5.84 7.74
C TRP A 28 -10.16 -7.22 8.29
N ILE A 29 -10.61 -8.26 7.59
CA ILE A 29 -10.34 -9.67 7.93
C ILE A 29 -9.35 -10.32 6.97
N HIS A 30 -9.23 -9.78 5.76
CA HIS A 30 -8.30 -10.25 4.75
C HIS A 30 -7.69 -9.07 3.98
N VAL A 31 -6.44 -9.26 3.56
CA VAL A 31 -5.73 -8.37 2.64
C VAL A 31 -5.04 -9.19 1.57
N SER A 32 -5.21 -8.77 0.32
CA SER A 32 -4.48 -9.28 -0.83
C SER A 32 -3.63 -8.15 -1.42
N LEU A 33 -2.33 -8.41 -1.60
CA LEU A 33 -1.45 -7.56 -2.41
C LEU A 33 -1.37 -8.17 -3.81
N GLU A 34 -1.52 -7.35 -4.85
CA GLU A 34 -1.57 -7.78 -6.25
C GLU A 34 -2.53 -8.98 -6.42
N PRO A 35 -3.83 -8.80 -6.08
CA PRO A 35 -4.80 -9.88 -6.09
C PRO A 35 -4.94 -10.52 -7.48
N ASP A 36 -5.05 -11.85 -7.53
CA ASP A 36 -5.37 -12.60 -8.76
C ASP A 36 -6.86 -12.45 -9.10
N ILE A 37 -7.19 -11.26 -9.59
CA ILE A 37 -8.52 -10.87 -10.06
C ILE A 37 -8.35 -10.21 -11.43
N ASN A 38 -9.41 -10.22 -12.23
CA ASN A 38 -9.40 -9.55 -13.54
C ASN A 38 -9.53 -8.02 -13.40
N ALA A 39 -8.63 -7.41 -12.62
CA ALA A 39 -8.57 -5.98 -12.32
C ALA A 39 -7.10 -5.55 -12.17
N GLU A 40 -6.50 -5.08 -13.26
CA GLU A 40 -5.07 -4.76 -13.35
C GLU A 40 -4.63 -3.52 -12.54
N LYS A 41 -5.58 -2.72 -12.05
CA LYS A 41 -5.31 -1.43 -11.40
C LYS A 41 -5.42 -1.53 -9.89
N VAL A 42 -5.92 -2.65 -9.37
CA VAL A 42 -6.01 -2.94 -7.93
C VAL A 42 -4.69 -3.50 -7.46
N ASP A 43 -3.93 -2.68 -6.72
CA ASP A 43 -2.66 -3.11 -6.14
C ASP A 43 -2.87 -3.77 -4.77
N ILE A 44 -3.90 -3.34 -4.01
CA ILE A 44 -4.26 -3.89 -2.71
C ILE A 44 -5.77 -4.02 -2.60
N LEU A 45 -6.26 -5.17 -2.17
CA LEU A 45 -7.66 -5.43 -1.85
C LEU A 45 -7.81 -5.74 -0.37
N TRP A 46 -8.70 -5.04 0.31
CA TRP A 46 -9.10 -5.32 1.69
C TRP A 46 -10.53 -5.82 1.72
N ASP A 47 -10.75 -6.94 2.41
CA ASP A 47 -12.08 -7.47 2.68
C ASP A 47 -12.43 -7.27 4.16
N TYR A 48 -13.63 -6.75 4.40
CA TYR A 48 -14.14 -6.42 5.73
C TYR A 48 -15.16 -7.43 6.22
N ILE A 49 -15.35 -7.49 7.55
CA ILE A 49 -16.25 -8.46 8.19
C ILE A 49 -17.71 -8.33 7.73
N ASP A 50 -18.15 -7.12 7.37
CA ASP A 50 -19.49 -6.82 6.88
C ASP A 50 -19.66 -7.08 5.37
N GLY A 51 -18.65 -7.68 4.73
CA GLY A 51 -18.63 -8.00 3.31
C GLY A 51 -18.21 -6.84 2.41
N LYS A 52 -17.92 -5.66 2.98
CA LYS A 52 -17.42 -4.53 2.19
C LYS A 52 -16.01 -4.79 1.67
N LYS A 53 -15.70 -4.11 0.57
CA LYS A 53 -14.39 -4.13 -0.07
C LYS A 53 -13.80 -2.73 -0.19
N LYS A 54 -12.49 -2.62 0.06
CA LYS A 54 -11.69 -1.44 -0.28
C LYS A 54 -10.61 -1.84 -1.26
N VAL A 55 -10.58 -1.19 -2.42
CA VAL A 55 -9.49 -1.32 -3.38
C VAL A 55 -8.56 -0.13 -3.29
N VAL A 56 -7.27 -0.41 -3.40
CA VAL A 56 -6.22 0.61 -3.32
C VAL A 56 -5.31 0.48 -4.52
N GLN A 57 -4.97 1.62 -5.11
CA GLN A 57 -3.88 1.71 -6.07
C GLN A 57 -2.75 2.57 -5.49
N VAL A 58 -1.50 2.12 -5.65
CA VAL A 58 -0.30 2.80 -5.17
C VAL A 58 0.53 3.25 -6.37
N LYS A 59 0.75 4.56 -6.49
CA LYS A 59 1.61 5.13 -7.53
C LYS A 59 2.74 5.92 -6.91
N SER A 60 3.96 5.63 -7.36
CA SER A 60 5.16 6.34 -6.92
C SER A 60 5.87 7.05 -8.06
N LYS A 61 6.32 8.28 -7.82
CA LYS A 61 7.18 9.02 -8.75
C LYS A 61 8.25 9.81 -7.99
N GLN A 62 9.43 9.90 -8.59
CA GLN A 62 10.46 10.84 -8.14
C GLN A 62 10.18 12.27 -8.63
N THR A 63 9.43 12.41 -9.73
CA THR A 63 9.00 13.69 -10.29
C THR A 63 7.59 14.04 -9.84
N SER A 64 7.21 15.32 -9.99
CA SER A 64 5.89 15.81 -9.61
C SER A 64 4.76 15.05 -10.31
N ILE A 65 3.86 14.49 -9.51
CA ILE A 65 2.61 13.86 -9.97
C ILE A 65 1.62 14.97 -10.30
N ARG A 66 1.12 14.94 -11.54
CA ARG A 66 0.17 15.93 -12.06
C ARG A 66 -1.26 15.55 -11.74
N MET A 67 -2.14 16.55 -11.61
CA MET A 67 -3.57 16.33 -11.42
C MET A 67 -4.17 15.41 -12.49
N SER A 68 -3.82 15.59 -13.76
CA SER A 68 -4.34 14.78 -14.87
C SER A 68 -3.95 13.30 -14.81
N LEU A 69 -2.78 12.98 -14.24
CA LEU A 69 -2.37 11.59 -14.05
C LEU A 69 -3.16 10.94 -12.93
N ALA A 70 -3.30 11.63 -11.79
CA ALA A 70 -4.08 11.15 -10.67
C ALA A 70 -5.57 10.97 -11.04
N ASP A 71 -6.12 11.88 -11.85
CA ASP A 71 -7.49 11.80 -12.35
C ASP A 71 -7.72 10.58 -13.24
N ASN A 72 -6.77 10.30 -14.14
CA ASN A 72 -6.80 9.10 -14.97
C ASN A 72 -6.73 7.82 -14.10
N TRP A 73 -5.78 7.74 -13.17
CA TRP A 73 -5.65 6.59 -12.27
C TRP A 73 -6.88 6.36 -11.39
N ALA A 74 -7.45 7.43 -10.82
CA ALA A 74 -8.68 7.34 -10.04
C ALA A 74 -9.85 6.81 -10.88
N THR A 75 -10.03 7.36 -12.09
CA THR A 75 -11.07 6.92 -13.02
C THR A 75 -10.87 5.47 -13.45
N GLN A 76 -9.64 5.07 -13.74
CA GLN A 76 -9.32 3.68 -14.08
C GLN A 76 -9.64 2.73 -12.92
N LEU A 77 -9.23 3.06 -11.70
CA LEU A 77 -9.47 2.23 -10.52
C LEU A 77 -10.97 2.01 -10.26
N GLU A 78 -11.80 3.05 -10.39
CA GLU A 78 -13.25 2.93 -10.24
C GLU A 78 -13.89 2.02 -11.29
N ASN A 79 -13.37 2.05 -12.52
CA ASN A 79 -13.91 1.26 -13.63
C ASN A 79 -13.39 -0.18 -13.65
N ASP A 80 -12.22 -0.42 -13.04
CA ASP A 80 -11.54 -1.70 -13.09
C ASP A 80 -12.10 -2.72 -12.08
N TYR A 81 -12.61 -2.25 -10.93
CA TYR A 81 -13.21 -3.14 -9.93
C TYR A 81 -14.37 -2.48 -9.17
N MET A 82 -15.46 -3.22 -8.96
CA MET A 82 -16.56 -2.77 -8.12
C MET A 82 -16.25 -3.01 -6.63
N ALA A 83 -16.10 -1.93 -5.87
CA ALA A 83 -15.84 -1.93 -4.44
C ALA A 83 -16.66 -0.85 -3.72
N ASP A 84 -16.78 -0.99 -2.41
CA ASP A 84 -17.48 -0.03 -1.54
C ASP A 84 -16.66 1.24 -1.32
N SER A 85 -15.33 1.12 -1.39
CA SER A 85 -14.42 2.25 -1.23
C SER A 85 -13.16 2.10 -2.08
N TYR A 86 -12.62 3.25 -2.46
CA TYR A 86 -11.50 3.37 -3.38
C TYR A 86 -10.47 4.31 -2.78
N GLU A 87 -9.19 3.93 -2.78
CA GLU A 87 -8.10 4.78 -2.33
C GLU A 87 -6.97 4.82 -3.38
N LEU A 88 -6.47 6.01 -3.68
CA LEU A 88 -5.28 6.22 -4.49
C LEU A 88 -4.19 6.81 -3.61
N ILE A 89 -3.14 6.02 -3.39
CA ILE A 89 -1.97 6.41 -2.60
C ILE A 89 -0.90 6.92 -3.56
N LEU A 90 -0.62 8.22 -3.47
CA LEU A 90 0.40 8.89 -4.27
C LEU A 90 1.65 9.10 -3.43
N ILE A 91 2.76 8.51 -3.85
CA ILE A 91 4.04 8.52 -3.13
C ILE A 91 5.07 9.32 -3.93
N GLY A 92 5.37 10.53 -3.46
CA GLY A 92 6.29 11.46 -4.10
C GLY A 92 5.74 12.88 -4.21
N PRO A 93 6.49 13.79 -4.85
CA PRO A 93 6.05 15.17 -5.02
C PRO A 93 4.74 15.22 -5.80
N CYS A 94 3.80 16.06 -5.37
CA CYS A 94 2.51 16.26 -6.04
C CYS A 94 2.31 17.74 -6.33
N GLU A 95 1.62 18.06 -7.43
CA GLU A 95 1.25 19.44 -7.73
C GLU A 95 0.34 20.04 -6.64
N PRO A 96 0.40 21.36 -6.39
CA PRO A 96 -0.37 22.00 -5.32
C PRO A 96 -1.89 21.81 -5.38
N GLN A 97 -2.44 21.54 -6.57
CA GLN A 97 -3.86 21.26 -6.73
C GLN A 97 -4.25 19.89 -6.13
N LEU A 98 -3.37 18.90 -6.25
CA LEU A 98 -3.57 17.57 -5.68
C LEU A 98 -3.45 17.59 -4.16
N THR A 99 -2.47 18.31 -3.60
CA THR A 99 -2.25 18.37 -2.15
C THR A 99 -3.41 19.00 -1.37
N LYS A 100 -4.26 19.77 -2.05
CA LYS A 100 -5.46 20.40 -1.47
C LYS A 100 -6.72 19.55 -1.62
N LYS A 101 -6.69 18.46 -2.41
CA LYS A 101 -7.83 17.58 -2.65
C LYS A 101 -7.80 16.38 -1.71
N LYS A 102 -8.98 16.03 -1.19
CA LYS A 102 -9.19 14.79 -0.42
C LYS A 102 -9.61 13.62 -1.30
N SER A 103 -10.21 13.88 -2.46
CA SER A 103 -10.70 12.85 -3.37
C SER A 103 -10.76 13.33 -4.83
N ILE A 104 -10.80 12.36 -5.74
CA ILE A 104 -11.16 12.53 -7.15
C ILE A 104 -12.27 11.51 -7.44
N GLY A 105 -13.46 11.99 -7.82
CA GLY A 105 -14.63 11.11 -7.89
C GLY A 105 -14.94 10.49 -6.52
N LYS A 106 -15.07 9.17 -6.50
CA LYS A 106 -15.24 8.33 -5.30
C LYS A 106 -13.90 7.90 -4.71
N VAL A 107 -12.78 8.12 -5.40
CA VAL A 107 -11.44 7.72 -4.94
C VAL A 107 -10.87 8.71 -3.94
N PHE A 108 -10.63 8.24 -2.72
CA PHE A 108 -9.95 9.00 -1.68
C PHE A 108 -8.45 9.12 -2.00
N LEU A 109 -7.88 10.31 -1.83
CA LEU A 109 -6.46 10.57 -2.08
C LEU A 109 -5.66 10.54 -0.78
N LYS A 110 -4.57 9.79 -0.80
CA LYS A 110 -3.58 9.78 0.28
C LYS A 110 -2.21 10.08 -0.28
N ILE A 111 -1.63 11.20 0.12
CA ILE A 111 -0.32 11.64 -0.35
C ILE A 111 0.72 11.32 0.71
N LYS A 112 1.83 10.72 0.29
CA LYS A 112 2.99 10.41 1.13
C LYS A 112 4.26 10.89 0.42
N ASN A 113 5.27 11.25 1.22
CA ASN A 113 6.60 11.53 0.68
C ASN A 113 7.25 10.22 0.22
N LEU A 114 8.03 10.29 -0.87
CA LEU A 114 8.88 9.18 -1.28
C LEU A 114 10.13 9.17 -0.40
N ASP A 115 9.97 8.67 0.82
CA ASP A 115 11.01 8.54 1.84
C ASP A 115 10.82 7.18 2.52
N ILE A 116 11.57 6.18 2.04
CA ILE A 116 11.42 4.79 2.48
C ILE A 116 11.83 4.65 3.94
N ASP A 117 12.92 5.29 4.34
CA ASP A 117 13.43 5.24 5.71
C ASP A 117 12.38 5.78 6.69
N ASN A 118 11.78 6.94 6.37
CA ASN A 118 10.72 7.48 7.20
C ASN A 118 9.46 6.59 7.24
N LEU A 119 9.12 5.90 6.14
CA LEU A 119 8.02 4.93 6.14
C LEU A 119 8.33 3.71 7.03
N LEU A 120 9.57 3.21 7.00
CA LEU A 120 10.04 2.12 7.87
C LEU A 120 10.02 2.54 9.35
N HIS A 121 10.50 3.74 9.66
CA HIS A 121 10.44 4.30 11.01
C HIS A 121 8.99 4.46 11.49
N THR A 122 8.09 4.90 10.61
CA THR A 122 6.65 5.01 10.93
C THR A 122 6.05 3.63 11.23
N ALA A 123 6.41 2.61 10.46
CA ALA A 123 5.96 1.24 10.70
C ALA A 123 6.51 0.68 12.02
N SER A 124 7.79 0.92 12.32
CA SER A 124 8.42 0.52 13.58
C SER A 124 7.78 1.19 14.80
N PHE A 125 7.47 2.48 14.70
CA PHE A 125 6.72 3.19 15.73
C PHE A 125 5.31 2.61 15.91
N SER A 126 4.61 2.34 14.81
CA SER A 126 3.25 1.77 14.82
C SER A 126 3.22 0.36 15.42
N LEU A 127 4.23 -0.46 15.14
CA LEU A 127 4.44 -1.76 15.78
C LEU A 127 4.61 -1.61 17.29
N GLY A 128 5.42 -0.65 17.74
CA GLY A 128 5.57 -0.34 19.17
C GLY A 128 4.22 -0.07 19.84
N LEU A 129 3.42 0.84 19.28
CA LEU A 129 2.08 1.12 19.77
C LEU A 129 1.14 -0.10 19.72
N TYR A 130 1.28 -0.95 18.70
CA TYR A 130 0.49 -2.17 18.54
C TYR A 130 0.79 -3.22 19.63
N LEU A 131 2.06 -3.33 20.02
CA LEU A 131 2.53 -4.23 21.09
C LEU A 131 2.12 -3.73 22.47
N GLU A 132 2.30 -2.43 22.74
CA GLU A 132 1.89 -1.80 24.00
C GLU A 132 0.40 -2.00 24.28
N ARG A 133 -0.45 -1.86 23.25
CA ARG A 133 -1.89 -2.13 23.36
C ARG A 133 -2.24 -3.56 23.76
N ARG A 134 -1.36 -4.52 23.50
CA ARG A 134 -1.53 -5.93 23.86
C ARG A 134 -0.85 -6.29 25.18
N GLY A 135 -0.39 -5.29 25.94
CA GLY A 135 0.32 -5.51 27.20
C GLY A 135 1.72 -6.11 27.02
N MET A 136 2.28 -6.06 25.81
CA MET A 136 3.63 -6.51 25.54
C MET A 136 4.62 -5.38 25.85
N HIS A 137 5.77 -5.74 26.43
CA HIS A 137 6.83 -4.77 26.66
C HIS A 137 7.37 -4.22 25.34
N PRO A 138 7.64 -2.91 25.25
CA PRO A 138 8.20 -2.31 24.05
C PRO A 138 9.59 -2.90 23.80
N PHE A 139 9.79 -3.48 22.61
CA PHE A 139 11.12 -3.85 22.15
C PHE A 139 11.99 -2.62 21.93
N SER A 140 13.32 -2.81 21.94
CA SER A 140 14.25 -1.76 21.53
C SER A 140 13.95 -1.30 20.10
N SER A 141 14.35 -0.08 19.76
CA SER A 141 14.15 0.48 18.42
C SER A 141 14.74 -0.41 17.33
N ASP A 142 15.94 -0.96 17.56
CA ASP A 142 16.62 -1.84 16.60
C ASP A 142 15.81 -3.12 16.33
N VAL A 143 15.32 -3.77 17.39
CA VAL A 143 14.50 -4.98 17.25
C VAL A 143 13.21 -4.70 16.48
N LYS A 144 12.54 -3.57 16.74
CA LYS A 144 11.34 -3.19 15.99
C LYS A 144 11.64 -2.96 14.51
N ILE A 145 12.74 -2.27 14.19
CA ILE A 145 13.17 -2.07 12.80
C ILE A 145 13.45 -3.41 12.13
N THR A 146 14.19 -4.31 12.78
CA THR A 146 14.47 -5.65 12.25
C THR A 146 13.19 -6.45 11.99
N ILE A 147 12.19 -6.38 12.88
CA ILE A 147 10.89 -7.04 12.67
C ILE A 147 10.19 -6.47 11.43
N ILE A 148 10.18 -5.13 11.26
CA ILE A 148 9.56 -4.49 10.10
C ILE A 148 10.27 -4.88 8.80
N GLU A 149 11.60 -4.82 8.78
CA GLU A 149 12.40 -5.22 7.61
C GLU A 149 12.17 -6.69 7.25
N ALA A 150 12.11 -7.57 8.25
CA ALA A 150 11.82 -8.98 8.05
C ALA A 150 10.42 -9.20 7.48
N LEU A 151 9.39 -8.54 8.04
CA LEU A 151 8.01 -8.61 7.54
C LEU A 151 7.92 -8.15 6.09
N ILE A 152 8.52 -7.01 5.76
CA ILE A 152 8.53 -6.46 4.40
C ILE A 152 9.25 -7.41 3.45
N THR A 153 10.40 -7.95 3.86
CA THR A 153 11.18 -8.89 3.04
C THR A 153 10.38 -10.16 2.75
N ILE A 154 9.79 -10.79 3.78
CA ILE A 154 8.99 -12.00 3.63
C ILE A 154 7.80 -11.75 2.71
N LEU A 155 7.04 -10.68 2.96
CA LEU A 155 5.88 -10.33 2.14
C LEU A 155 6.29 -10.06 0.68
N SER A 156 7.32 -9.24 0.44
CA SER A 156 7.80 -8.94 -0.92
C SER A 156 8.28 -10.19 -1.67
N LEU A 157 8.87 -11.17 -0.98
CA LEU A 157 9.27 -12.45 -1.57
C LEU A 157 8.07 -13.34 -1.92
N CYS A 158 7.06 -13.40 -1.05
CA CYS A 158 5.82 -14.12 -1.35
C CYS A 158 5.12 -13.57 -2.60
N PHE A 159 5.13 -12.24 -2.77
CA PHE A 159 4.48 -11.62 -3.94
C PHE A 159 5.32 -11.69 -5.21
N SER A 160 6.64 -11.57 -5.12
CA SER A 160 7.51 -11.76 -6.30
C SER A 160 7.54 -13.20 -6.82
N SER A 161 7.38 -14.20 -5.94
CA SER A 161 7.32 -15.62 -6.33
C SER A 161 5.96 -16.03 -6.93
N ALA A 162 4.85 -15.40 -6.50
CA ALA A 162 3.54 -15.53 -7.15
C ALA A 162 3.57 -15.02 -8.61
N TYR A 163 4.35 -13.97 -8.90
CA TYR A 163 4.59 -13.49 -10.26
C TYR A 163 5.45 -14.44 -11.13
N ASN A 164 6.25 -15.32 -10.53
CA ASN A 164 7.10 -16.27 -11.27
C ASN A 164 6.43 -17.63 -11.52
N SER A 165 5.33 -17.95 -10.84
CA SER A 165 4.62 -19.22 -11.03
C SER A 165 3.75 -19.23 -12.30
N SER A 166 3.45 -18.07 -12.88
CA SER A 166 2.80 -17.93 -14.19
C SER A 166 3.76 -18.10 -15.40
N PHE A 167 5.07 -18.21 -15.16
CA PHE A 167 6.08 -18.49 -16.20
C PHE A 167 6.59 -19.94 -16.22
N LEU A 168 6.14 -20.79 -15.29
CA LEU A 168 6.53 -22.20 -15.21
C LEU A 168 5.33 -23.14 -15.47
N SER A 169 4.57 -22.86 -16.53
CA SER A 169 3.80 -23.90 -17.21
C SER A 169 4.55 -24.27 -18.50
N PHE A 170 5.26 -25.40 -18.44
CA PHE A 170 5.75 -26.12 -19.62
C PHE A 170 4.63 -27.00 -20.18
#